data_AF-G5KEY7-F1
#
_entry.id   AF-G5KEY7-F1
#
_cell.length_a   1.000
_cell.length_b   1.000
_cell.length_c   1.000
_cell.angle_alpha   90.00
_cell.angle_beta   90.00
_cell.angle_gamma   90.00
#
_symmetry.space_group_name_H-M   'P 1'
#
loop_
_entity.id
_entity.type
_entity.pdbx_description
1 polymer ?
#
loop_
_entity_poly.entity_id
_entity_poly.type
_entity_poly.pdbx_seq_one_letter_code
_entity_poly.pdbx_strand_id
1 'polypeptide(L)' 'MAFIKDQSEMTKTLRETLNKENKTKIQNDEEALFERKKNYQFMLKPSNREKLRQLATESGKRSDSAFLDDLIENL' A
#
# COMPACT_ATOMS: atom_id res chain seq x y z
N MET A 1 -10.95 47.06 -16.31
CA MET A 1 -10.08 46.15 -17.08
C MET A 1 -10.36 44.72 -16.62
N ALA A 2 -10.69 43.79 -17.53
CA ALA A 2 -10.98 42.41 -17.17
C ALA A 2 -9.68 41.59 -17.07
N PHE A 3 -9.51 40.86 -15.97
CA PHE A 3 -8.34 40.02 -15.69
C PHE A 3 -8.48 38.69 -16.43
N ILE A 4 -7.82 38.53 -17.57
CA ILE A 4 -7.78 37.24 -18.29
C ILE A 4 -6.69 36.41 -17.63
N LYS A 5 -7.09 35.53 -16.71
CA LYS A 5 -6.17 34.60 -16.03
C LYS A 5 -5.80 33.48 -17.00
N ASP A 6 -4.53 33.44 -17.40
CA ASP A 6 -3.96 32.47 -18.31
C ASP A 6 -4.09 31.05 -17.72
N GLN A 7 -5.00 30.25 -18.26
CA GLN A 7 -5.33 28.89 -17.76
C GLN A 7 -4.24 27.85 -18.08
N SER A 8 -3.24 28.25 -18.86
CA SER A 8 -2.14 27.41 -19.33
C SER A 8 -1.27 26.88 -18.19
N GLU A 9 -0.94 27.73 -17.20
CA GLU A 9 -0.09 27.37 -16.06
C GLU A 9 -0.75 26.33 -15.14
N MET A 10 -2.07 26.41 -14.93
CA MET A 10 -2.81 25.43 -14.11
C MET A 10 -2.87 24.06 -14.77
N THR A 11 -2.96 23.99 -16.11
CA THR A 11 -2.98 22.71 -16.81
C THR A 11 -1.63 22.00 -16.82
N LYS A 12 -0.52 22.76 -16.76
CA LYS A 12 0.84 22.19 -16.68
C LYS A 12 1.05 21.52 -15.33
N THR A 13 0.70 22.19 -14.23
CA THR A 13 0.87 21.64 -12.88
C THR A 13 0.01 20.40 -12.64
N LEU A 14 -1.25 20.39 -13.12
CA LEU A 14 -2.11 19.19 -13.06
C LEU A 14 -1.54 18.01 -13.88
N ARG A 15 -0.94 18.27 -15.05
CA ARG A 15 -0.30 17.21 -15.85
C ARG A 15 0.97 16.68 -15.17
N GLU A 16 1.75 17.55 -14.53
CA GLU A 16 2.92 17.16 -13.76
C GLU A 16 2.58 16.29 -12.54
N THR A 17 1.47 16.56 -11.85
CA THR A 17 1.01 15.72 -10.73
C THR A 17 0.53 14.35 -11.21
N LEU A 18 -0.23 14.28 -12.31
CA LEU A 18 -0.71 13.01 -12.89
C LEU A 18 0.44 12.12 -13.40
N ASN A 19 1.50 12.73 -13.94
CA ASN A 19 2.66 11.98 -14.45
C ASN A 19 3.57 11.44 -13.33
N LYS A 20 3.45 11.94 -12.09
CA LYS A 20 4.23 11.47 -10.94
C LYS A 20 3.73 10.14 -10.38
N GLU A 21 2.46 9.79 -10.59
CA GLU A 21 1.84 8.58 -10.06
C GLU A 21 2.19 7.31 -10.87
N ASN A 22 2.66 7.44 -12.12
CA ASN A 22 2.92 6.30 -13.01
C ASN A 22 4.38 5.82 -13.05
N LYS A 23 5.19 6.12 -12.02
CA LYS A 23 6.57 5.63 -11.88
C LYS A 23 6.73 4.57 -10.79
N THR A 24 5.81 3.61 -10.70
CA THR A 24 6.19 2.30 -10.13
C THR A 24 6.81 1.47 -11.25
N LYS A 25 8.12 1.68 -11.48
CA LYS A 25 8.92 0.72 -12.23
C LYS A 25 8.78 -0.62 -11.52
N ILE A 26 8.10 -1.57 -12.17
CA ILE A 26 8.16 -2.98 -11.82
C ILE A 26 9.59 -3.40 -12.13
N GLN A 27 10.45 -3.32 -11.11
CA GLN A 27 11.75 -3.97 -11.16
C GLN A 27 11.48 -5.47 -11.02
N ASN A 28 11.64 -6.19 -12.13
CA ASN A 28 11.87 -7.62 -12.08
C ASN A 28 13.22 -7.83 -11.41
N ASP A 29 13.21 -7.92 -10.09
CA ASP A 29 14.36 -8.34 -9.29
C ASP A 29 14.48 -9.87 -9.45
N GLU A 30 15.09 -10.30 -10.55
CA GLU A 30 15.67 -11.64 -10.63
C GLU A 30 16.75 -11.74 -9.54
N GLU A 31 16.57 -12.71 -8.63
CA GLU A 31 17.54 -13.17 -7.62
C GLU A 31 17.79 -12.27 -6.38
N ALA A 32 16.73 -11.75 -5.75
CA ALA A 32 16.84 -11.39 -4.33
C ALA A 32 16.74 -12.67 -3.47
N LEU A 33 17.84 -13.08 -2.83
CA LEU A 33 17.88 -14.14 -1.80
C LEU A 33 16.89 -13.95 -0.62
N PHE A 34 16.20 -12.81 -0.57
CA PHE A 34 15.25 -12.42 0.45
C PHE A 34 13.97 -11.85 -0.19
N GLU A 35 12.83 -12.48 0.10
CA GLU A 35 11.53 -12.01 -0.38
C GLU A 35 11.12 -10.71 0.34
N ARG A 36 10.82 -9.68 -0.45
CA ARG A 36 10.33 -8.41 0.11
C ARG A 36 8.84 -8.51 0.42
N LYS A 37 8.44 -7.96 1.58
CA LYS A 37 7.03 -7.79 1.92
C LYS A 37 6.31 -6.93 0.88
N LYS A 38 5.18 -7.42 0.38
CA LYS A 38 4.28 -6.72 -0.53
C LYS A 38 2.97 -6.41 0.19
N ASN A 39 2.33 -5.32 -0.21
CA ASN A 39 1.02 -4.97 0.31
C ASN A 39 -0.05 -5.78 -0.42
N TYR A 40 -0.82 -6.57 0.33
CA TYR A 40 -1.96 -7.33 -0.19
C TYR A 40 -3.25 -6.87 0.48
N GLN A 41 -4.34 -6.83 -0.29
CA GLN A 41 -5.67 -6.51 0.22
C GLN A 41 -6.52 -7.78 0.31
N PHE A 42 -7.10 -8.01 1.47
CA PHE A 42 -7.99 -9.15 1.73
C PHE A 42 -9.40 -8.67 2.02
N MET A 43 -10.38 -9.48 1.62
CA MET A 43 -11.78 -9.30 1.98
C MET A 43 -12.12 -10.32 3.07
N LEU A 44 -12.52 -9.82 4.24
CA LEU A 44 -12.88 -10.64 5.39
C LEU A 44 -14.26 -10.23 5.91
N LYS A 45 -14.99 -11.18 6.50
CA LYS A 45 -16.18 -10.85 7.29
C LYS A 45 -15.76 -9.98 8.49
N PRO A 46 -16.55 -8.98 8.90
CA PRO A 46 -16.21 -8.13 10.04
C PRO A 46 -15.90 -8.92 11.32
N SER A 47 -16.70 -9.95 11.63
CA SER A 47 -16.49 -10.82 12.79
C SER A 47 -15.15 -11.56 12.75
N ASN A 48 -14.67 -11.95 11.57
CA ASN A 48 -13.38 -12.62 11.43
C ASN A 48 -12.22 -11.62 11.58
N ARG A 49 -12.39 -10.38 11.10
CA ARG A 49 -11.41 -9.30 11.28
C ARG A 49 -11.23 -8.93 12.75
N GLU A 50 -12.28 -9.00 13.55
CA GLU A 50 -12.22 -8.77 15.00
C GLU A 50 -11.45 -9.88 15.71
N LYS A 51 -11.77 -11.15 15.41
CA LYS A 51 -11.04 -12.31 15.94
C LYS A 51 -9.55 -12.25 15.61
N LEU A 52 -9.22 -11.89 14.37
CA LEU A 52 -7.82 -11.74 13.95
C LEU A 52 -7.10 -10.67 14.78
N ARG A 53 -7.76 -9.54 15.06
CA ARG A 53 -7.20 -8.48 15.90
C ARG A 53 -6.94 -8.95 17.33
N GLN A 54 -7.87 -9.72 17.90
CA GLN A 54 -7.74 -10.30 19.23
C GLN A 54 -6.54 -11.25 19.27
N LEU A 55 -6.45 -12.19 18.32
CA LEU A 55 -5.33 -13.13 18.22
C LEU A 55 -3.98 -12.43 18.05
N ALA A 56 -3.90 -11.38 17.22
CA ALA A 56 -2.68 -10.60 17.05
C ALA A 56 -2.26 -9.89 18.35
N THR A 57 -3.24 -9.37 19.10
CA THR A 57 -3.00 -8.71 20.39
C THR A 57 -2.57 -9.71 21.47
N GLU A 58 -3.23 -10.85 21.56
CA GLU A 58 -2.93 -11.93 22.51
C GLU A 58 -1.55 -12.54 22.28
N SER A 59 -1.13 -12.66 21.02
CA SER A 59 0.22 -13.12 20.64
C SER A 59 1.30 -12.04 20.79
N GLY A 60 0.95 -10.83 21.26
CA GLY A 60 1.89 -9.72 21.45
C GLY A 60 2.44 -9.13 20.15
N LYS A 61 1.78 -9.38 19.01
CA LYS A 61 2.23 -8.88 17.71
C LYS A 61 1.82 -7.42 17.50
N ARG A 62 2.66 -6.68 16.79
CA ARG A 62 2.45 -5.24 16.53
C ARG A 62 1.26 -4.97 15.60
N SER A 63 0.93 -5.92 14.72
CA SER A 63 -0.16 -5.77 13.77
C SER A 63 -0.73 -7.11 13.32
N ASP A 64 -1.96 -7.05 12.84
CA ASP A 64 -2.68 -8.09 12.11
C ASP A 64 -1.80 -8.74 11.01
N SER A 65 -1.10 -7.93 10.22
CA SER A 65 -0.21 -8.41 9.16
C SER A 65 1.02 -9.12 9.70
N ALA A 66 1.64 -8.61 10.78
CA ALA A 66 2.81 -9.26 11.38
C ALA A 66 2.44 -10.62 11.98
N PHE A 67 1.26 -10.71 12.60
CA PHE A 67 0.75 -11.99 13.09
C PHE A 67 0.54 -12.99 11.94
N LEU A 68 -0.06 -12.57 10.82
CA LEU A 68 -0.27 -13.45 9.66
C LEU A 68 1.04 -13.90 9.02
N ASP A 69 2.00 -12.98 8.88
CA ASP A 69 3.31 -13.27 8.29
C ASP A 69 4.04 -14.34 9.12
N ASP A 70 4.16 -14.10 10.43
CA ASP A 70 4.80 -15.06 11.35
C ASP A 70 4.03 -16.39 11.42
N LEU A 71 2.69 -16.36 11.34
CA LEU A 71 1.87 -17.58 11.34
C LEU A 71 2.14 -18.43 10.09
N ILE A 72 2.29 -17.79 8.92
CA ILE A 72 2.54 -18.46 7.65
C ILE A 72 3.98 -18.96 7.56
N GLU A 73 4.96 -18.19 8.04
CA GLU A 73 6.37 -18.62 8.09
C GLU A 73 6.60 -19.87 8.95
N ASN A 74 5.75 -20.09 9.96
CA ASN A 74 5.84 -21.23 10.88
C ASN A 74 4.98 -22.45 10.46
N LEU A 75 4.30 -22.41 9.32
CA LEU A 75 3.44 -23.48 8.81
C LEU A 75 4.24 -24.51 8.00
#